data_AF-A0A813DRD8-F1
#
_entry.id   AF-A0A813DRD8-F1
#
_cell.length_a   1.000
_cell.length_b   1.000
_cell.length_c   1.000
_cell.angle_alpha   90.00
_cell.angle_beta   90.00
_cell.angle_gamma   90.00
#
_symmetry.space_group_name_H-M   'P 1'
#
loop_
_entity.id
_entity.type
_entity.pdbx_description
1 polymer ?
#
loop_
_entity_poly.entity_id
_entity_poly.type
_entity_poly.pdbx_seq_one_letter_code
_entity_poly.pdbx_strand_id
1 'polypeptide(L)'
;AGGMLRKLLGKDSDALSSAEEVAVGRLGTAYRRLLMDGGRINTKSEAGFNACALFLEGLDASARALRLDAAPRTYRVAFTINYRALFPDEARNYRVDVLE
;
A
#
# COMPACT_ATOMS: atom_id res chain seq x y z
N ALA A 1 -41.63 9.04 -2.40
CA ALA A 1 -41.35 9.43 -1.00
C ALA A 1 -40.70 8.22 -0.33
N GLY A 2 -39.38 8.11 -0.22
CA GLY A 2 -38.47 9.09 0.37
C GLY A 2 -37.92 8.43 1.65
N GLY A 3 -36.97 7.50 1.48
CA GLY A 3 -36.40 6.62 2.50
C GLY A 3 -35.57 7.34 3.56
N MET A 4 -36.19 8.32 4.23
CA MET A 4 -35.65 9.17 5.29
C MET A 4 -35.48 8.42 6.64
N LEU A 5 -35.79 7.13 6.69
CA LEU A 5 -35.65 6.30 7.89
C LEU A 5 -34.24 5.75 8.13
N ARG A 6 -33.32 5.84 7.14
CA ARG A 6 -31.93 5.39 7.33
C ARG A 6 -31.05 6.34 8.15
N LYS A 7 -31.52 7.55 8.48
CA LYS A 7 -30.75 8.56 9.23
C LYS A 7 -30.96 8.54 10.75
N LEU A 8 -31.80 7.65 11.29
CA LEU A 8 -32.19 7.66 12.72
C LEU A 8 -31.72 6.45 13.54
N LEU A 9 -31.02 5.48 12.96
CA LEU A 9 -30.47 4.32 13.67
C LEU A 9 -28.95 4.32 13.52
N GLY A 10 -28.31 5.17 14.33
CA GLY A 10 -26.87 5.28 14.42
C GLY A 10 -26.23 3.94 14.77
N LYS A 11 -25.65 3.30 13.76
CA LYS A 11 -24.57 2.31 13.88
C LYS A 11 -23.97 2.07 12.49
N ASP A 12 -23.40 3.12 11.91
CA ASP A 12 -22.31 2.89 10.96
C ASP A 12 -21.19 2.27 11.80
N SER A 13 -21.10 0.95 11.83
CA SER A 13 -19.90 0.32 12.33
C SER A 13 -18.77 0.76 11.40
N ASP A 14 -17.72 1.35 11.95
CA ASP A 14 -16.38 1.51 11.35
C ASP A 14 -15.74 0.14 10.97
N ALA A 15 -16.55 -0.83 10.56
CA ALA A 15 -16.14 -2.16 10.20
C ALA A 15 -15.77 -2.17 8.71
N LEU A 16 -14.60 -2.74 8.44
CA LEU A 16 -14.17 -3.04 7.09
C LEU A 16 -15.17 -3.99 6.41
N SER A 17 -15.37 -3.82 5.11
CA SER A 17 -16.01 -4.84 4.29
C SER A 17 -15.15 -6.10 4.24
N SER A 18 -15.74 -7.25 3.92
CA SER A 18 -14.98 -8.51 3.81
C SER A 18 -13.81 -8.42 2.82
N ALA A 19 -13.93 -7.62 1.76
CA ALA A 19 -12.84 -7.41 0.81
C ALA A 19 -11.69 -6.61 1.43
N GLU A 20 -12.00 -5.58 2.21
CA GLU A 20 -11.01 -4.77 2.93
C GLU A 20 -10.34 -5.57 4.05
N GLU A 21 -11.09 -6.36 4.82
CA GLU A 21 -10.54 -7.26 5.84
C GLU A 21 -9.55 -8.26 5.24
N VAL A 22 -9.92 -8.88 4.11
CA VAL A 22 -9.04 -9.82 3.40
C VAL A 22 -7.78 -9.11 2.89
N ALA A 23 -7.91 -7.90 2.34
CA ALA A 23 -6.77 -7.14 1.85
C ALA A 23 -5.79 -6.80 2.99
N VAL A 24 -6.30 -6.26 4.10
CA VAL A 24 -5.50 -5.93 5.30
C VAL A 24 -4.89 -7.19 5.93
N GLY A 25 -5.64 -8.29 6.00
CA GLY A 25 -5.14 -9.57 6.52
C GLY A 25 -4.00 -10.15 5.67
N ARG A 26 -4.11 -10.04 4.35
CA ARG A 26 -3.03 -10.43 3.42
C ARG A 26 -1.80 -9.54 3.59
N LEU A 27 -1.99 -8.23 3.70
CA LEU A 27 -0.91 -7.27 3.97
C LEU A 27 -0.19 -7.60 5.29
N GLY A 28 -0.93 -7.85 6.37
CA GLY A 28 -0.36 -8.25 7.66
C GLY A 28 0.41 -9.57 7.59
N THR A 29 -0.04 -10.51 6.76
CA THR A 29 0.67 -11.77 6.52
C THR A 29 1.95 -11.55 5.73
N ALA A 30 1.94 -10.70 4.71
CA ALA A 30 3.13 -10.32 3.95
C ALA A 30 4.16 -9.58 4.83
N TYR A 31 3.69 -8.67 5.70
CA TYR A 31 4.53 -7.96 6.66
C TYR A 31 5.32 -8.91 7.57
N ARG A 32 4.65 -9.93 8.12
CA ARG A 32 5.30 -10.94 8.98
C ARG A 32 6.34 -11.81 8.24
N ARG A 33 6.32 -11.82 6.90
CA ARG A 33 7.27 -12.57 6.07
C ARG A 33 8.47 -11.73 5.65
N LEU A 34 8.48 -10.43 5.95
CA LEU A 34 9.65 -9.58 5.70
C LEU A 34 10.86 -10.14 6.43
N LEU A 35 11.95 -10.29 5.69
CA LEU A 35 13.23 -10.71 6.25
C LEU A 35 13.98 -9.49 6.73
N MET A 36 14.57 -9.58 7.91
CA MET A 36 15.37 -8.52 8.49
C MET A 36 16.85 -8.91 8.45
N ASP A 37 17.70 -7.94 8.13
CA ASP A 37 19.16 -8.05 8.21
C ASP A 37 19.72 -6.77 8.83
N GLY A 38 20.43 -6.90 9.96
CA GLY A 38 21.00 -5.75 10.68
C GLY A 38 19.98 -4.66 11.07
N GLY A 39 18.73 -5.03 11.36
CA GLY A 39 17.66 -4.09 11.70
C GLY A 39 17.03 -3.36 10.51
N ARG A 40 17.41 -3.71 9.27
CA ARG A 40 16.79 -3.24 8.03
C ARG A 40 16.05 -4.37 7.34
N ILE A 41 15.10 -4.05 6.47
CA ILE A 41 14.49 -5.04 5.58
C ILE A 41 15.59 -5.53 4.64
N ASN A 42 15.77 -6.84 4.55
CA ASN A 42 16.67 -7.47 3.62
C ASN A 42 16.05 -7.42 2.21
N THR A 43 16.61 -6.59 1.34
CA THR A 43 16.26 -6.53 -0.09
C THR A 43 17.32 -7.16 -0.99
N LYS A 44 18.50 -7.48 -0.43
CA LYS A 44 19.69 -7.94 -1.19
C LYS A 44 19.68 -9.44 -1.49
N SER A 45 19.07 -10.24 -0.62
CA SER A 45 18.85 -11.66 -0.89
C SER A 45 17.62 -11.83 -1.76
N GLU A 46 17.62 -12.83 -2.64
CA GLU A 46 16.46 -13.14 -3.49
C GLU A 46 15.17 -13.37 -2.66
N ALA A 47 15.29 -14.11 -1.55
CA ALA A 47 14.17 -14.35 -0.65
C ALA A 47 13.65 -13.06 0.00
N GLY A 48 14.57 -12.18 0.42
CA GLY A 48 14.23 -10.89 1.02
C GLY A 48 13.60 -9.93 0.02
N PHE A 49 14.15 -9.85 -1.18
CA PHE A 49 13.61 -9.10 -2.31
C PHE A 49 12.16 -9.54 -2.61
N ASN A 50 11.93 -10.85 -2.77
CA ASN A 50 10.60 -11.39 -3.07
C ASN A 50 9.60 -11.13 -1.95
N ALA A 51 10.03 -11.26 -0.67
CA ALA A 51 9.17 -10.95 0.47
C ALA A 51 8.80 -9.46 0.51
N CYS A 52 9.77 -8.57 0.24
CA CYS A 52 9.54 -7.13 0.17
C CYS A 52 8.59 -6.76 -0.99
N ALA A 53 8.81 -7.32 -2.17
CA ALA A 53 7.96 -7.10 -3.33
C ALA A 53 6.50 -7.48 -3.05
N LEU A 54 6.27 -8.67 -2.47
CA LEU A 54 4.93 -9.13 -2.08
C LEU A 54 4.26 -8.21 -1.05
N PHE A 55 5.04 -7.69 -0.10
CA PHE A 55 4.52 -6.72 0.87
C PHE A 55 4.11 -5.40 0.20
N LEU A 56 4.96 -4.85 -0.67
CA LEU A 56 4.68 -3.60 -1.39
C LEU A 56 3.49 -3.71 -2.34
N GLU A 57 3.34 -4.85 -3.02
CA GLU A 57 2.15 -5.17 -3.82
C GLU A 57 0.89 -5.24 -2.94
N GLY A 58 0.97 -5.95 -1.82
CA GLY A 58 -0.11 -6.03 -0.83
C GLY A 58 -0.51 -4.67 -0.26
N LEU A 59 0.46 -3.75 -0.11
CA LEU A 59 0.25 -2.40 0.39
C LEU A 59 -0.56 -1.57 -0.62
N ASP A 60 -0.18 -1.58 -1.91
CA ASP A 60 -0.95 -0.88 -2.94
C ASP A 60 -2.35 -1.49 -3.11
N ALA A 61 -2.45 -2.83 -3.12
CA ALA A 61 -3.73 -3.53 -3.22
C ALA A 61 -4.67 -3.18 -2.06
N SER A 62 -4.14 -3.14 -0.83
CA SER A 62 -4.92 -2.74 0.36
C SER A 62 -5.36 -1.28 0.28
N ALA A 63 -4.47 -0.39 -0.14
CA ALA A 63 -4.81 1.02 -0.31
C ALA A 63 -5.89 1.24 -1.38
N ARG A 64 -5.89 0.45 -2.47
CA ARG A 64 -6.97 0.46 -3.48
C ARG A 64 -8.29 -0.10 -2.91
N ALA A 65 -8.24 -1.20 -2.16
CA ALA A 65 -9.43 -1.81 -1.56
C ALA A 65 -10.13 -0.86 -0.58
N LEU A 66 -9.33 -0.20 0.26
CA LEU A 66 -9.76 0.82 1.23
C LEU A 66 -10.08 2.18 0.60
N ARG A 67 -9.92 2.32 -0.72
CA ARG A 67 -10.13 3.57 -1.48
C ARG A 67 -9.37 4.76 -0.87
N LEU A 68 -8.15 4.52 -0.41
CA LEU A 68 -7.30 5.57 0.14
C LEU A 68 -6.77 6.45 -0.99
N ASP A 69 -6.95 7.76 -0.80
CA ASP A 69 -6.39 8.76 -1.69
C ASP A 69 -4.87 8.69 -1.67
N ALA A 70 -4.29 8.72 -2.86
CA ALA A 70 -2.85 8.77 -3.00
C ALA A 70 -2.38 10.20 -2.70
N ALA A 71 -1.43 10.35 -1.77
CA ALA A 71 -0.78 11.64 -1.55
C ALA A 71 -0.15 12.16 -2.86
N PRO A 72 -0.20 13.48 -3.13
CA PRO A 72 0.46 14.10 -4.27
C PRO A 72 1.97 13.81 -4.26
N ARG A 73 2.57 13.52 -5.42
CA ARG A 73 4.03 13.27 -5.53
C ARG A 73 4.77 14.44 -6.16
N THR A 74 4.29 15.65 -5.92
CA THR A 74 4.93 16.89 -6.38
C THR A 74 6.39 17.01 -5.96
N TYR A 75 6.80 16.38 -4.85
CA TYR A 75 8.21 16.32 -4.44
C TYR A 75 9.14 15.66 -5.48
N ARG A 76 8.62 14.82 -6.38
CA ARG A 76 9.39 14.17 -7.46
C ARG A 76 9.96 15.19 -8.45
N VAL A 77 9.41 16.41 -8.53
CA VAL A 77 9.97 17.48 -9.36
C VAL A 77 11.37 17.92 -8.90
N ALA A 78 11.77 17.61 -7.67
CA ALA A 78 13.12 17.89 -7.17
C ALA A 78 14.14 16.81 -7.56
N PHE A 79 13.69 15.67 -8.10
CA PHE A 79 14.57 14.58 -8.49
C PHE A 79 15.43 14.95 -9.70
N THR A 80 16.61 14.33 -9.79
CA THR A 80 17.45 14.38 -10.99
C THR A 80 16.73 13.73 -12.17
N ILE A 81 17.10 14.10 -13.40
CA ILE A 81 16.46 13.58 -14.62
C ILE A 81 16.41 12.04 -14.64
N ASN A 82 17.54 11.41 -14.31
CA ASN A 82 17.65 9.94 -14.28
C ASN A 82 16.69 9.31 -13.27
N TYR A 83 16.52 9.93 -12.11
CA TYR A 83 15.65 9.39 -11.06
C TYR A 83 14.16 9.68 -11.35
N ARG A 84 13.83 10.75 -12.09
CA ARG A 84 12.47 10.96 -12.61
C ARG A 84 12.06 9.88 -13.62
N ALA A 85 12.98 9.38 -14.44
CA ALA A 85 12.68 8.33 -15.42
C ALA A 85 12.17 7.02 -14.76
N LEU A 86 12.47 6.81 -13.48
CA LEU A 86 11.96 5.70 -12.69
C LEU A 86 10.47 5.84 -12.33
N PHE A 87 9.89 7.04 -12.49
CA PHE A 87 8.52 7.38 -12.12
C PHE A 87 7.81 8.07 -13.30
N PRO A 88 7.23 7.30 -14.24
CA PRO A 88 6.63 7.85 -15.45
C PRO A 88 5.36 8.66 -15.20
N ASP A 89 4.76 8.53 -14.00
CA ASP A 89 3.50 9.13 -13.63
C ASP A 89 3.43 9.46 -12.11
N GLU A 90 2.27 9.96 -11.69
CA GLU A 90 1.93 10.26 -10.30
C GLU A 90 1.40 9.02 -9.53
N ALA A 91 1.49 7.82 -10.11
CA ALA A 91 0.97 6.60 -9.47
C ALA A 91 1.88 6.09 -8.33
N ARG A 92 1.29 5.21 -7.51
CA ARG A 92 1.99 4.43 -6.48
C ARG A 92 2.86 3.37 -7.16
N ASN A 93 4.09 3.75 -7.48
CA ASN A 93 5.11 2.84 -8.02
C ASN A 93 5.98 2.29 -6.88
N TYR A 94 5.41 1.44 -6.02
CA TYR A 94 6.17 0.77 -4.96
C TYR A 94 7.00 -0.38 -5.55
N ARG A 95 8.30 -0.13 -5.78
CA ARG A 95 9.26 -1.12 -6.26
C ARG A 95 10.37 -1.29 -5.25
N VAL A 96 10.84 -2.52 -5.08
CA VAL A 96 11.95 -2.83 -4.16
C VAL A 96 13.21 -2.06 -4.56
N ASP A 97 13.50 -1.97 -5.86
CA ASP A 97 14.68 -1.27 -6.41
C ASP A 97 14.75 0.23 -6.08
N VAL A 98 13.64 0.83 -5.64
CA VAL A 98 13.59 2.25 -5.24
C VAL A 98 14.00 2.43 -3.77
N LEU A 99 13.97 1.36 -2.97
CA LEU A 99 14.21 1.37 -1.53
C LEU A 99 15.66 1.02 -1.14
N GLU A 100 16.54 0.83 -2.12
CA GLU A 100 17.97 0.53 -1.91
C GLU A 100 18.84 1.77 -1.66
#